data_AF-A0A8T6NZH5-F1
#
_entry.id   AF-A0A8T6NZH5-F1
#
_cell.length_a   1.000
_cell.length_b   1.000
_cell.length_c   1.000
_cell.angle_alpha   90.00
_cell.angle_beta   90.00
_cell.angle_gamma   90.00
#
_symmetry.space_group_name_H-M   'P 1'
#
loop_
_entity.id
_entity.type
_entity.pdbx_description
1 polymer ?
#
loop_
_entity_poly.entity_id
_entity_poly.type
_entity_poly.pdbx_seq_one_letter_code
_entity_poly.pdbx_strand_id
1 'polypeptide(L)' 'MGQQVPIAFNDQGLVPCIVQDAVTQQVLMMAWMNQEALTRTVQSGEAVFWSRSRQALWHKGATSGNT' A
#
# COMPACT_ATOMS: atom_id res chain seq x y z
N MET A 1 -2.03 -6.99 23.64
CA MET A 1 -0.77 -6.53 23.02
C MET A 1 -0.63 -7.28 21.70
N GLY A 2 -0.70 -6.58 20.56
CA GLY A 2 -0.53 -7.20 19.24
C GLY A 2 0.94 -7.52 19.01
N GLN A 3 1.24 -8.74 18.59
CA GLN A 3 2.59 -9.13 18.21
C GLN A 3 2.95 -8.43 16.91
N GLN A 4 4.08 -7.72 16.89
CA GLN A 4 4.58 -7.06 15.70
C GLN A 4 5.27 -8.11 14.83
N VAL A 5 4.61 -8.51 13.76
CA VAL A 5 5.16 -9.48 12.79
C VAL A 5 6.00 -8.68 11.77
N PRO A 6 7.26 -9.07 11.53
CA PRO A 6 8.08 -8.43 10.51
C PRO A 6 7.44 -8.61 9.12
N ILE A 7 7.48 -7.57 8.31
CA ILE A 7 6.94 -7.60 6.94
C ILE A 7 7.95 -8.32 6.04
N ALA A 8 7.52 -9.42 5.43
CA ALA A 8 8.30 -10.16 4.45
C ALA A 8 8.08 -9.58 3.05
N PHE A 9 9.13 -8.99 2.48
CA PHE A 9 9.17 -8.60 1.08
C PHE A 9 9.62 -9.79 0.23
N ASN A 10 9.12 -9.85 -1.01
CA ASN A 10 9.59 -10.83 -2.00
C ASN A 10 10.97 -10.43 -2.56
N ASP A 11 11.53 -11.25 -3.45
CA ASP A 11 12.83 -11.04 -4.09
C ASP A 11 12.93 -9.73 -4.90
N GLN A 12 11.79 -9.12 -5.23
CA GLN A 12 11.72 -7.83 -5.93
C GLN A 12 11.63 -6.64 -4.97
N GLY A 13 11.71 -6.88 -3.66
CA GLY A 13 11.53 -5.85 -2.63
C GLY A 13 10.09 -5.36 -2.50
N LEU A 14 9.10 -6.20 -2.84
CA LEU A 14 7.68 -5.85 -2.85
C LEU A 14 6.86 -6.70 -1.88
N VAL A 15 5.81 -6.10 -1.32
CA VAL A 15 4.80 -6.76 -0.50
C VAL A 15 3.40 -6.52 -1.08
N PRO A 16 2.50 -7.53 -1.11
CA PRO A 16 1.12 -7.32 -1.49
C PRO A 16 0.38 -6.51 -0.42
N CYS A 17 -0.40 -5.51 -0.84
CA CYS A 17 -1.25 -4.68 0.01
C CYS A 17 -2.70 -4.85 -0.42
N ILE A 18 -3.58 -5.23 0.51
CA ILE A 18 -5.02 -5.29 0.30
C ILE A 18 -5.64 -4.04 0.92
N VAL A 19 -6.36 -3.27 0.12
CA VAL A 19 -7.15 -2.14 0.60
C VAL A 19 -8.56 -2.63 0.81
N GLN A 20 -9.08 -2.38 2.00
CA GLN A 20 -10.40 -2.77 2.42
C GLN A 20 -11.14 -1.54 2.93
N ASP A 21 -12.44 -1.49 2.69
CA ASP A 21 -13.30 -0.49 3.32
C ASP A 21 -13.39 -0.76 4.83
N ALA A 22 -13.11 0.27 5.64
CA ALA A 22 -12.95 0.12 7.07
C ALA A 22 -14.27 -0.24 7.80
N VAL A 23 -15.42 0.06 7.20
CA VAL A 23 -16.74 -0.16 7.82
C VAL A 23 -17.36 -1.47 7.33
N THR A 24 -17.49 -1.61 6.02
CA THR A 24 -18.15 -2.75 5.35
C THR A 24 -17.27 -3.97 5.25
N GLN A 25 -15.96 -3.83 5.47
CA GLN A 25 -14.98 -4.89 5.30
C GLN A 25 -14.92 -5.42 3.84
N GLN A 26 -15.42 -4.64 2.87
CA GLN A 26 -15.30 -4.99 1.46
C GLN A 26 -13.86 -4.81 0.99
N VAL A 27 -13.30 -5.83 0.33
CA VAL A 27 -12.01 -5.68 -0.38
C VAL A 27 -12.22 -4.78 -1.59
N LEU A 28 -11.50 -3.65 -1.61
CA LEU A 28 -11.61 -2.64 -2.66
C LEU A 28 -10.59 -2.87 -3.77
N MET A 29 -9.35 -3.21 -3.41
CA MET A 29 -8.28 -3.47 -4.37
C MET A 29 -7.09 -4.21 -3.76
N MET A 30 -6.27 -4.77 -4.63
CA MET A 30 -4.93 -5.24 -4.32
C MET A 30 -3.90 -4.38 -5.06
N ALA A 31 -2.82 -4.01 -4.36
CA ALA A 31 -1.70 -3.26 -4.91
C ALA A 31 -0.38 -3.80 -4.38
N TRP A 32 0.73 -3.28 -4.91
CA TRP A 32 2.07 -3.58 -4.41
C TRP A 32 2.62 -2.38 -3.64
N MET A 33 3.40 -2.64 -2.60
CA MET A 33 4.21 -1.64 -1.91
C MET A 33 5.67 -2.09 -1.92
N ASN A 34 6.59 -1.17 -2.18
CA ASN A 34 7.98 -1.33 -1.78
C ASN A 34 8.17 -0.73 -0.37
N GLN A 35 9.38 -0.84 0.18
CA GLN A 35 9.70 -0.31 1.52
C GLN A 35 9.36 1.19 1.65
N GLU A 36 9.64 1.97 0.62
CA GLU A 36 9.39 3.42 0.62
C GLU A 36 7.88 3.75 0.63
N ALA A 37 7.09 3.11 -0.24
CA ALA A 37 5.64 3.28 -0.29
C ALA A 37 4.99 2.96 1.06
N LEU A 38 5.39 1.84 1.67
CA LEU A 38 4.91 1.45 2.99
C LEU A 38 5.28 2.49 4.06
N THR A 39 6.53 2.96 4.06
CA THR A 39 7.03 3.94 5.03
C THR A 39 6.24 5.25 4.92
N ARG A 40 6.03 5.73 3.68
CA ARG A 40 5.24 6.94 3.42
C ARG A 40 3.80 6.78 3.89
N THR A 41 3.16 5.65 3.61
CA THR A 41 1.78 5.39 4.07
C THR A 41 1.64 5.44 5.57
N VAL A 42 2.56 4.83 6.32
CA VAL A 42 2.52 4.88 7.79
C VAL A 42 2.75 6.31 8.31
N GLN A 43 3.62 7.07 7.66
CA GLN A 43 3.96 8.44 8.08
C GLN A 43 2.86 9.46 7.75
N SER A 44 2.27 9.40 6.56
CA SER A 44 1.26 10.38 6.12
C SER A 44 -0.17 9.98 6.45
N GLY A 45 -0.45 8.69 6.69
CA GLY A 45 -1.81 8.16 6.76
C GLY A 45 -2.51 8.04 5.40
N GLU A 46 -1.80 8.32 4.29
CA GLU A 46 -2.33 8.22 2.93
C GLU A 46 -1.89 6.92 2.24
N ALA A 47 -2.74 6.37 1.38
CA ALA A 47 -2.41 5.17 0.62
C ALA A 47 -1.41 5.47 -0.52
N VAL A 48 -0.17 4.99 -0.37
CA VAL A 48 0.91 5.10 -1.35
C VAL A 48 1.31 3.70 -1.80
N PHE A 49 1.39 3.48 -3.10
CA PHE A 49 1.71 2.19 -3.70
C PHE A 49 2.92 2.29 -4.64
N TRP A 50 3.43 1.13 -5.04
CA TRP A 50 4.46 0.99 -6.05
C TRP A 50 3.87 0.45 -7.36
N SER A 51 3.96 1.24 -8.43
CA SER A 51 3.59 0.79 -9.77
C SER A 51 4.74 -0.03 -10.37
N ARG A 52 4.54 -1.34 -10.52
CA ARG A 52 5.56 -2.23 -11.12
C ARG A 52 5.86 -1.90 -12.58
N SER A 53 4.85 -1.48 -13.35
CA SER A 53 5.01 -1.14 -14.76
C SER A 53 5.67 0.22 -14.98
N ARG A 54 5.43 1.19 -14.09
CA ARG A 54 6.04 2.53 -14.18
C ARG A 54 7.33 2.67 -13.37
N GLN A 55 7.65 1.67 -12.54
CA GLN A 55 8.75 1.70 -11.57
C GLN A 55 8.76 3.00 -10.75
N ALA A 56 7.58 3.39 -10.26
CA ALA A 56 7.38 4.66 -9.57
C ALA A 56 6.34 4.56 -8.45
N LEU A 57 6.43 5.46 -7.48
CA LEU A 57 5.41 5.64 -6.46
C LEU A 57 4.11 6.18 -7.07
N TRP A 58 2.99 5.71 -6.55
CA TRP A 58 1.66 6.15 -6.95
C TRP A 58 0.81 6.40 -5.70
N HIS A 59 0.38 7.64 -5.52
CA HIS A 59 -0.55 8.03 -4.47
C HIS A 59 -1.98 7.72 -4.94
N LYS A 60 -2.72 6.93 -4.15
CA LYS A 60 -4.15 6.69 -4.42
C LYS A 60 -4.89 8.03 -4.40
N GLY A 61 -5.72 8.29 -5.40
CA GLY A 61 -6.47 9.55 -5.52
C GLY A 61 -5.76 10.67 -6.29
N ALA A 62 -4.43 10.61 -6.48
CA ALA A 62 -3.68 11.68 -7.17
C ALA A 62 -4.06 11.89 -8.64
N THR A 63 -4.74 10.91 -9.27
CA THR A 63 -5.18 11.01 -10.67
C THR A 63 -6.70 10.91 -10.85
N SER A 64 -7.44 10.52 -9.81
CA SER A 64 -8.89 10.21 -9.91
C SER A 64 -9.77 10.96 -8.92
N GLY A 65 -9.22 11.75 -8.00
CA GLY A 65 -9.99 12.53 -7.01
C GLY A 65 -10.67 11.72 -5.91
N ASN A 66 -10.42 10.41 -5.83
CA ASN A 66 -10.93 9.53 -4.77
C ASN A 66 -9.78 9.17 -3.81
N THR A 67 -9.75 9.80 -2.65
CA THR A 67 -8.79 9.55 -1.57
C THR A 67 -9.42 8.69 -0.49
#